data_AF-A0A3N5W4J5-F1
#
_entry.id   AF-A0A3N5W4J5-F1
#
_cell.length_a   1.000
_cell.length_b   1.000
_cell.length_c   1.000
_cell.angle_alpha   90.00
_cell.angle_beta   90.00
_cell.angle_gamma   90.00
#
_symmetry.space_group_name_H-M   'P 1'
#
loop_
_entity.id
_entity.type
_entity.pdbx_description
1 polymer ?
#
loop_
_entity_poly.entity_id
_entity_poly.type
_entity_poly.pdbx_seq_one_letter_code
_entity_poly.pdbx_strand_id
1 'polypeptide(L)'
;MRTTGAAGETYTVEAAIRRIEAGAEDLGASHTYDYNTSGNITIPAGPPNAGIPMSFVILFTSGADMDNLANNDFFVLRVRRGTTGTATDALRMITSLGIVANGVPA
;
A
#
# COMPACT_ATOMS: atom_id res chain seq x y z
N MET A 1 10.71 3.74 1.57
CA MET A 1 10.28 4.32 2.88
C MET A 1 11.51 4.78 3.65
N ARG A 2 11.41 5.86 4.45
CA ARG A 2 12.42 6.30 5.43
C ARG A 2 11.79 6.35 6.82
N THR A 3 12.56 5.95 7.84
CA THR A 3 12.14 5.86 9.25
C THR A 3 13.20 6.48 10.17
N THR A 4 12.78 6.96 11.35
CA THR A 4 13.62 7.41 12.46
C THR A 4 13.52 6.46 13.68
N GLY A 5 12.81 5.34 13.54
CA GLY A 5 12.60 4.36 14.60
C GLY A 5 13.87 3.62 14.98
N ALA A 6 13.86 3.00 16.15
CA ALA A 6 15.00 2.26 16.67
C ALA A 6 15.21 0.95 15.91
N ALA A 7 16.47 0.52 15.82
CA ALA A 7 16.81 -0.77 15.23
C ALA A 7 16.05 -1.91 15.95
N GLY A 8 15.47 -2.82 15.16
CA GLY A 8 14.64 -3.92 15.68
C GLY A 8 13.17 -3.57 15.90
N GLU A 9 12.78 -2.29 15.88
CA GLU A 9 11.36 -1.94 15.79
C GLU A 9 10.78 -2.35 14.43
N THR A 10 9.46 -2.49 14.39
CA THR A 10 8.74 -2.90 13.18
C THR A 10 7.76 -1.84 12.74
N TYR A 11 7.64 -1.73 11.42
CA TYR A 11 6.55 -1.03 10.75
C TYR A 11 5.67 -2.03 10.02
N THR A 12 4.42 -1.65 9.83
CA THR A 12 3.51 -2.29 8.87
C THR A 12 2.94 -1.20 7.98
N VAL A 13 2.74 -1.49 6.70
CA VAL A 13 2.08 -0.61 5.75
C VAL A 13 0.88 -1.36 5.18
N GLU A 14 -0.21 -0.62 4.99
CA GLU A 14 -1.45 -1.15 4.46
C GLU A 14 -1.82 -0.40 3.20
N ALA A 15 -2.30 -1.11 2.20
CA ALA A 15 -2.82 -0.53 0.96
C ALA A 15 -4.18 -1.12 0.61
N ALA A 16 -5.03 -0.26 0.06
CA ALA A 16 -6.32 -0.62 -0.51
C ALA A 16 -6.45 0.06 -1.88
N ILE A 17 -7.03 -0.65 -2.82
CA ILE A 17 -7.45 -0.14 -4.12
C ILE A 17 -8.97 0.07 -4.03
N ARG A 18 -9.53 0.90 -4.89
CA ARG A 18 -10.96 0.93 -5.09
C ARG A 18 -11.21 1.22 -6.54
N ARG A 19 -11.84 0.28 -7.23
CA ARG A 19 -12.26 0.46 -8.62
C ARG A 19 -13.37 1.51 -8.73
N ILE A 20 -13.29 2.33 -9.76
CA ILE A 20 -14.33 3.23 -10.23
C ILE A 20 -14.56 2.86 -11.69
N GLU A 21 -15.71 2.26 -11.96
CA GLU A 21 -16.03 1.80 -13.32
C GLU A 21 -16.14 2.99 -14.29
N ALA A 22 -15.72 2.79 -15.54
CA ALA A 22 -15.86 3.81 -16.57
C ALA A 22 -17.32 4.23 -16.73
N GLY A 23 -17.60 5.53 -16.55
CA GLY A 23 -18.95 6.09 -16.66
C GLY A 23 -19.81 5.98 -15.38
N ALA A 24 -19.27 5.43 -14.29
CA ALA A 24 -19.94 5.46 -13.00
C ALA A 24 -19.87 6.85 -12.35
N GLU A 25 -20.97 7.27 -11.70
CA GLU A 25 -20.98 8.41 -10.81
C GLU A 25 -20.49 7.97 -9.42
N ASP A 26 -19.48 8.65 -8.88
CA ASP A 26 -18.84 8.33 -7.60
C ASP A 26 -19.06 9.43 -6.53
N LEU A 27 -19.99 10.36 -6.79
CA LEU A 27 -20.27 11.48 -5.91
C LEU A 27 -21.26 11.08 -4.81
N GLY A 28 -20.87 11.24 -3.54
CA GLY A 28 -21.76 11.04 -2.39
C GLY A 28 -21.90 9.59 -1.89
N ALA A 29 -21.19 8.63 -2.50
CA ALA A 29 -21.15 7.26 -2.02
C ALA A 29 -20.31 7.14 -0.74
N SER A 30 -20.78 6.32 0.22
CA SER A 30 -19.97 5.92 1.37
C SER A 30 -19.07 4.74 0.96
N HIS A 31 -17.76 4.90 1.13
CA HIS A 31 -16.79 3.88 0.70
C HIS A 31 -16.20 3.13 1.89
N THR A 32 -16.24 1.81 1.81
CA THR A 32 -15.45 0.90 2.65
C THR A 32 -14.18 0.51 1.90
N TYR A 33 -13.09 0.28 2.63
CA TYR A 33 -11.82 -0.14 2.08
C TYR A 33 -11.37 -1.41 2.78
N ASP A 34 -11.07 -2.45 2.01
CA ASP A 34 -10.37 -3.63 2.50
C ASP A 34 -8.86 -3.43 2.30
N TYR A 35 -8.11 -3.52 3.38
CA TYR A 35 -6.69 -3.18 3.39
C TYR A 35 -5.82 -4.43 3.46
N ASN A 36 -4.93 -4.57 2.47
CA ASN A 36 -3.90 -5.58 2.48
C ASN A 36 -2.66 -5.05 3.20
N THR A 37 -2.08 -5.87 4.08
CA THR A 37 -0.90 -5.51 4.88
C THR A 37 0.39 -6.03 4.24
N SER A 38 1.49 -5.28 4.38
CA SER A 38 2.83 -5.67 3.96
C SER A 38 3.43 -6.80 4.80
N GLY A 39 2.82 -7.14 5.93
CA GLY A 39 3.50 -7.82 7.03
C GLY A 39 4.52 -6.92 7.72
N ASN A 40 5.27 -7.48 8.68
CA ASN A 40 6.23 -6.74 9.48
C ASN A 40 7.48 -6.37 8.67
N ILE A 41 7.83 -5.09 8.72
CA ILE A 41 9.01 -4.49 8.13
C ILE A 41 9.96 -4.13 9.27
N THR A 42 10.98 -4.94 9.49
CA THR A 42 11.94 -4.76 10.60
C THR A 42 13.00 -3.74 10.25
N ILE A 43 13.18 -2.72 11.09
CA ILE A 43 14.21 -1.69 10.92
C ILE A 43 15.59 -2.34 11.12
N PRO A 44 16.47 -2.31 10.11
CA PRO A 44 17.80 -2.91 10.23
C PRO A 44 18.67 -2.10 11.19
N ALA A 45 19.70 -2.76 11.75
CA ALA A 45 20.73 -2.07 12.51
C ALA A 45 21.45 -1.04 11.62
N GLY A 46 21.52 0.20 12.09
CA GLY A 46 22.18 1.29 11.39
C GLY A 46 22.10 2.59 12.19
N PRO A 47 22.81 3.65 11.78
CA PRO A 47 22.69 4.96 12.42
C PRO A 47 21.22 5.41 12.41
N PRO A 48 20.68 5.92 13.54
CA PRO A 48 19.27 6.30 13.65
C PRO A 48 18.80 7.36 12.62
N ASN A 49 19.74 8.08 11.99
CA ASN A 49 19.48 9.08 10.96
C ASN A 49 19.89 8.64 9.54
N ALA A 50 20.23 7.36 9.33
CA ALA A 50 20.73 6.89 8.03
C ALA A 50 19.66 6.92 6.92
N GLY A 51 18.38 7.12 7.27
CA GLY A 51 17.31 7.27 6.28
C GLY A 51 17.27 6.08 5.32
N ILE A 52 17.46 4.88 5.87
CA ILE A 52 17.66 3.64 5.12
C ILE A 52 16.40 3.41 4.27
N PRO A 53 16.52 3.37 2.93
CA PRO A 53 15.39 3.09 2.08
C PRO A 53 14.96 1.63 2.28
N MET A 54 13.75 1.45 2.78
CA MET A 54 13.12 0.13 2.90
C MET A 54 12.11 -0.08 1.77
N SER A 55 12.12 -1.27 1.19
CA SER A 55 11.16 -1.75 0.21
C SER A 55 10.35 -2.91 0.78
N PHE A 56 9.10 -3.00 0.35
CA PHE A 56 8.17 -4.06 0.71
C PHE A 56 7.17 -4.23 -0.42
N VAL A 57 6.50 -5.38 -0.43
CA VAL A 57 5.47 -5.71 -1.41
C VAL A 57 4.17 -5.94 -0.65
N ILE A 58 3.08 -5.36 -1.15
CA ILE A 58 1.73 -5.67 -0.70
C ILE A 58 1.06 -6.42 -1.86
N LEU A 59 0.66 -7.67 -1.61
CA LEU A 59 -0.04 -8.50 -2.57
C LEU A 59 -1.54 -8.37 -2.34
N PHE A 60 -2.28 -8.16 -3.43
CA PHE A 60 -3.74 -8.20 -3.44
C PHE A 60 -4.18 -9.59 -3.94
N THR A 61 -4.94 -10.31 -3.12
CA THR A 61 -5.19 -11.75 -3.31
C THR A 61 -6.66 -12.16 -3.16
N SER A 62 -7.54 -11.27 -2.68
CA SER A 62 -8.91 -11.63 -2.30
C SER A 62 -9.93 -11.40 -3.42
N GLY A 63 -9.61 -10.62 -4.45
CA GLY A 63 -10.55 -10.30 -5.53
C GLY A 63 -11.79 -9.50 -5.11
N ALA A 64 -11.92 -9.13 -3.82
CA ALA A 64 -12.95 -8.24 -3.33
C ALA A 64 -12.58 -6.80 -3.73
N ASP A 65 -13.27 -6.28 -4.74
CA ASP A 65 -13.25 -4.89 -5.24
C ASP A 65 -11.95 -4.31 -5.82
N MET A 66 -10.87 -5.10 -5.96
CA MET A 66 -9.53 -4.51 -6.14
C MET A 66 -8.60 -5.14 -7.18
N ASP A 67 -8.92 -6.33 -7.71
CA ASP A 67 -7.98 -7.09 -8.54
C ASP A 67 -8.45 -7.26 -10.00
N ASN A 68 -9.61 -6.69 -10.34
CA ASN A 68 -10.19 -6.76 -11.69
C ASN A 68 -10.47 -5.34 -12.23
N LEU A 69 -9.39 -4.63 -12.57
CA LEU A 69 -9.49 -3.36 -13.31
C LEU A 69 -9.69 -3.68 -14.79
N ALA A 70 -10.84 -3.31 -15.34
CA ALA A 70 -11.02 -3.37 -16.78
C ALA A 70 -10.28 -2.20 -17.44
N ASN A 71 -10.05 -2.32 -18.74
CA ASN A 71 -9.48 -1.22 -19.50
C ASN A 71 -10.39 0.01 -19.40
N ASN A 72 -9.78 1.18 -19.19
CA ASN A 72 -10.44 2.48 -18.99
C ASN A 72 -11.16 2.69 -17.64
N ASP A 73 -11.08 1.75 -16.70
CA ASP A 73 -11.52 2.02 -15.33
C ASP A 73 -10.53 2.93 -14.60
N PHE A 74 -11.06 3.72 -13.67
CA PHE A 74 -10.23 4.47 -12.72
C PHE A 74 -10.12 3.68 -11.42
N PHE A 75 -9.11 4.00 -10.63
CA PHE A 75 -9.04 3.51 -9.26
C PHE A 75 -8.42 4.52 -8.33
N VAL A 76 -8.74 4.36 -7.05
CA VAL A 76 -8.10 5.08 -5.96
C VAL A 76 -7.18 4.12 -5.22
N LEU A 77 -5.87 4.41 -5.22
CA LEU A 77 -4.93 3.76 -4.31
C LEU A 77 -4.87 4.54 -3.00
N ARG A 78 -5.25 3.89 -1.90
CA ARG A 78 -5.01 4.40 -0.55
C ARG A 78 -3.88 3.61 0.08
N VAL A 79 -2.90 4.32 0.64
CA VAL A 79 -1.81 3.71 1.40
C VAL A 79 -1.71 4.39 2.75
N ARG A 80 -1.54 3.60 3.82
CA ARG A 80 -1.43 4.09 5.18
C ARG A 80 -0.41 3.28 5.98
N ARG A 81 0.03 3.85 7.10
CA ARG A 81 0.72 3.08 8.13
C ARG A 81 -0.29 2.12 8.77
N GLY A 82 0.07 0.85 8.88
CA GLY A 82 -0.70 -0.15 9.63
C GLY A 82 -0.52 -0.01 11.14
N THR A 83 -1.39 -0.65 11.91
CA THR A 83 -1.47 -0.44 13.37
C THR A 83 -0.73 -1.48 14.21
N THR A 84 -0.10 -2.48 13.57
CA THR A 84 0.47 -3.64 14.27
C THR A 84 1.99 -3.59 14.45
N GLY A 85 2.64 -2.55 13.95
CA GLY A 85 4.08 -2.30 14.17
C GLY A 85 4.40 -1.78 15.58
N THR A 86 5.65 -1.97 16.01
CA THR A 86 6.14 -1.50 17.32
C THR A 86 6.75 -0.10 17.30
N ALA A 87 7.18 0.38 16.13
CA ALA A 87 7.74 1.71 16.00
C ALA A 87 6.67 2.76 16.34
N THR A 88 7.07 3.85 17.02
CA THR A 88 6.15 4.92 17.46
C THR A 88 6.40 6.27 16.77
N ASP A 89 7.52 6.39 16.04
CA ASP A 89 7.89 7.60 15.32
C ASP A 89 7.13 7.77 14.00
N ALA A 90 7.48 8.79 13.21
CA ALA A 90 6.76 9.11 11.97
C ALA A 90 7.28 8.30 10.77
N LEU A 91 6.34 7.67 10.06
CA LEU A 91 6.60 7.01 8.79
C LEU A 91 6.63 8.02 7.64
N ARG A 92 7.75 8.14 6.92
CA ARG A 92 7.81 8.83 5.61
C ARG A 92 7.84 7.83 4.48
N MET A 93 6.79 7.85 3.66
CA MET A 93 6.59 6.88 2.60
C MET A 93 6.68 7.54 1.23
N ILE A 94 7.41 6.88 0.34
CA ILE A 94 7.43 7.17 -1.09
C ILE A 94 6.92 5.89 -1.74
N THR A 95 5.84 6.00 -2.49
CA THR A 95 5.19 4.86 -3.14
C THR A 95 5.45 4.90 -4.64
N SER A 96 5.96 3.80 -5.18
CA SER A 96 5.98 3.52 -6.62
C SER A 96 4.96 2.42 -6.92
N LEU A 97 4.06 2.66 -7.87
CA LEU A 97 3.10 1.66 -8.30
C LEU A 97 3.59 1.02 -9.60
N GLY A 98 3.81 -0.30 -9.58
CA GLY A 98 3.98 -1.10 -10.78
C GLY A 98 2.70 -1.88 -11.06
N ILE A 99 2.04 -1.61 -12.19
CA ILE A 99 0.87 -2.38 -12.64
C ILE A 99 1.36 -3.38 -13.68
N VAL A 100 1.13 -4.67 -13.41
CA VAL A 100 1.38 -5.74 -14.39
C VAL A 100 0.03 -6.22 -14.88
N ALA A 101 -0.32 -5.87 -16.13
CA ALA A 101 -1.51 -6.39 -16.77
C ALA A 101 -1.27 -7.84 -17.20
N ASN A 102 -1.99 -8.79 -16.62
CA ASN A 102 -2.01 -10.18 -17.11
C ASN A 102 -2.90 -10.27 -18.36
N GLY A 103 -2.35 -9.90 -19.52
CA GLY A 103 -2.75 -10.37 -20.86
C GLY A 103 -4.04 -9.82 -21.49
N VAL A 104 -3.89 -9.22 -22.69
CA VAL A 104 -4.74 -9.55 -23.85
C VAL A 104 -3.76 -9.99 -24.95
N PRO A 105 -3.82 -11.23 -25.46
CA PRO A 105 -3.06 -11.61 -26.65
C PRO A 105 -3.54 -10.74 -27.82
N ALA A 106 -2.60 -10.22 -28.61
CA ALA A 106 -2.88 -9.57 -29.88
C ALA A 106 -3.51 -10.53 -30.89
#